data_AF-A0A920B737-F1
#
_entry.id   AF-A0A920B737-F1
#
_cell.length_a   1.000
_cell.length_b   1.000
_cell.length_c   1.000
_cell.angle_alpha   90.00
_cell.angle_beta   90.00
_cell.angle_gamma   90.00
#
_symmetry.space_group_name_H-M   'P 1'
#
loop_
_entity.id
_entity.type
_entity.pdbx_description
1 polymer ?
#
loop_
_entity_poly.entity_id
_entity_poly.type
_entity_poly.pdbx_seq_one_letter_code
_entity_poly.pdbx_strand_id
1 'polypeptide(L)'
;MAGRSYQGSDTTWTDISNGTNYAGADNDTLRVKAIPANFDKNLYRLKASSKGNACTAGPAYSDPAQLTVSSDPDNDGIKNSVDLDDDNDGILDTEEGGKTLDTDGDGIPNRLDLDSDGDGCFDAEEAGFTGFDSDGRLCADSNCADSNGKVTGHSYADPLDGDNSGTDDYLEFGNSNNYERSEQSGDYRERIFYHTDGKYYY
;
A
#
# COMPACT_ATOMS: atom_id res chain seq x y z
N MET A 1 -17.71 9.37 23.27
CA MET A 1 -17.21 8.05 22.83
C MET A 1 -17.60 7.86 21.40
N ALA A 2 -16.69 7.47 20.51
CA ALA A 2 -17.03 7.18 19.12
C ALA A 2 -17.54 5.73 18.96
N GLY A 3 -18.47 5.51 18.04
CA GLY A 3 -18.92 4.17 17.65
C GLY A 3 -18.73 3.96 16.16
N ARG A 4 -18.46 2.70 15.77
CA ARG A 4 -18.35 2.26 14.38
C ARG A 4 -19.40 1.19 14.06
N SER A 5 -19.90 1.20 12.84
CA SER A 5 -20.63 0.11 12.20
C SER A 5 -19.87 -0.34 10.95
N TYR A 6 -19.97 -1.64 10.62
CA TYR A 6 -19.30 -2.22 9.45
C TYR A 6 -20.16 -2.08 8.18
N GLN A 7 -19.54 -1.74 7.05
CA GLN A 7 -20.14 -1.88 5.71
C GLN A 7 -21.48 -1.15 5.43
N GLY A 8 -21.65 0.08 5.92
CA GLY A 8 -22.67 1.05 5.44
C GLY A 8 -24.15 0.72 5.69
N SER A 9 -24.48 -0.54 6.01
CA SER A 9 -25.84 -1.07 6.16
C SER A 9 -26.04 -1.81 7.49
N ASP A 10 -24.96 -2.09 8.23
CA ASP A 10 -25.03 -2.72 9.53
C ASP A 10 -25.56 -1.72 10.58
N THR A 11 -26.62 -2.10 11.28
CA THR A 11 -27.16 -1.31 12.39
C THR A 11 -26.47 -1.63 13.73
N THR A 12 -25.51 -2.54 13.73
CA THR A 12 -24.74 -2.95 14.90
C THR A 12 -23.58 -1.99 15.12
N TRP A 13 -23.54 -1.38 16.30
CA TRP A 13 -22.52 -0.39 16.64
C TRP A 13 -21.59 -0.94 17.70
N THR A 14 -20.29 -0.88 17.42
CA THR A 14 -19.22 -1.20 18.38
C THR A 14 -18.55 0.08 18.84
N ASP A 15 -18.35 0.22 20.16
CA ASP A 15 -17.61 1.35 20.72
C ASP A 15 -16.14 1.28 20.28
N ILE A 16 -15.61 2.38 19.77
CA ILE A 16 -14.23 2.51 19.29
C ILE A 16 -13.33 2.85 20.47
N SER A 17 -12.16 2.21 20.55
CA SER A 17 -11.09 2.54 21.50
C SER A 17 -9.89 3.18 20.82
N ASN A 18 -9.16 4.01 21.56
CA ASN A 18 -7.85 4.51 21.12
C ASN A 18 -6.87 3.33 20.96
N GLY A 19 -6.10 3.30 19.88
CA GLY A 19 -5.22 2.17 19.55
C GLY A 19 -4.47 2.40 18.26
N THR A 20 -4.16 1.35 17.49
CA THR A 20 -3.44 1.42 16.21
C THR A 20 -4.15 2.33 15.21
N ASN A 21 -5.45 2.09 14.98
CA ASN A 21 -6.19 2.74 13.90
C ASN A 21 -6.95 4.00 14.32
N TYR A 22 -7.06 4.28 15.64
CA TYR A 22 -7.90 5.36 16.17
C TYR A 22 -7.22 6.15 17.28
N ALA A 23 -7.49 7.45 17.34
CA ALA A 23 -7.15 8.34 18.44
C ALA A 23 -8.29 9.35 18.72
N GLY A 24 -8.43 9.80 19.97
CA GLY A 24 -9.50 10.72 20.38
C GLY A 24 -10.90 10.08 20.44
N ALA A 25 -11.00 8.75 20.53
CA ALA A 25 -12.27 8.04 20.61
C ALA A 25 -13.11 8.42 21.84
N ASP A 26 -12.49 8.96 22.88
CA ASP A 26 -13.06 9.48 24.12
C ASP A 26 -13.23 11.01 24.13
N ASN A 27 -12.88 11.70 23.04
CA ASN A 27 -12.96 13.16 22.90
C ASN A 27 -14.09 13.58 21.93
N ASP A 28 -14.20 14.89 21.67
CA ASP A 28 -15.09 15.49 20.67
C ASP A 28 -14.64 15.27 19.22
N THR A 29 -13.39 14.84 19.02
CA THR A 29 -12.76 14.64 17.72
C THR A 29 -12.16 13.23 17.63
N LEU A 30 -12.72 12.38 16.76
CA LEU A 30 -12.13 11.10 16.39
C LEU A 30 -11.13 11.32 15.25
N ARG A 31 -9.91 10.78 15.39
CA ARG A 31 -8.89 10.68 14.34
C ARG A 31 -8.73 9.22 13.93
N VAL A 32 -8.89 8.93 12.64
CA VAL A 32 -8.54 7.63 12.04
C VAL A 32 -7.09 7.73 11.59
N LYS A 33 -6.20 6.95 12.22
CA LYS A 33 -4.73 7.04 12.04
C LYS A 33 -4.23 6.17 10.90
N ALA A 34 -4.80 4.98 10.76
CA ALA A 34 -4.57 4.07 9.66
C ALA A 34 -5.92 3.81 9.00
N ILE A 35 -5.93 3.78 7.67
CA ILE A 35 -7.14 3.62 6.86
C ILE A 35 -6.96 2.35 6.02
N PRO A 36 -7.03 1.14 6.62
CA PRO A 36 -6.99 -0.09 5.82
C PRO A 36 -8.13 -0.08 4.79
N ALA A 37 -7.96 -0.72 3.63
CA ALA A 37 -8.99 -0.76 2.58
C ALA A 37 -10.34 -1.29 3.10
N ASN A 38 -10.32 -2.21 4.07
CA ASN A 38 -11.54 -2.73 4.73
C ASN A 38 -12.28 -1.70 5.62
N PHE A 39 -11.78 -0.46 5.69
CA PHE A 39 -12.47 0.65 6.32
C PHE A 39 -13.49 1.34 5.41
N ASP A 40 -13.48 1.05 4.11
CA ASP A 40 -14.43 1.60 3.16
C ASP A 40 -15.88 1.32 3.59
N LYS A 41 -16.73 2.34 3.45
CA LYS A 41 -18.15 2.37 3.80
C LYS A 41 -18.46 2.16 5.28
N ASN A 42 -17.47 2.09 6.17
CA ASN A 42 -17.77 2.04 7.59
C ASN A 42 -18.45 3.33 8.04
N LEU A 43 -19.45 3.19 8.90
CA LEU A 43 -20.15 4.32 9.49
C LEU A 43 -19.55 4.64 10.85
N TYR A 44 -19.39 5.92 11.13
CA TYR A 44 -18.86 6.46 12.37
C TYR A 44 -19.88 7.41 12.97
N ARG A 45 -20.07 7.37 14.29
CA ARG A 45 -20.94 8.33 14.99
C ARG A 45 -20.40 8.69 16.36
N LEU A 46 -20.78 9.86 16.85
CA LEU A 46 -20.54 10.27 18.23
C LEU A 46 -21.62 9.67 19.15
N LYS A 47 -21.20 9.08 20.27
CA LYS A 47 -22.01 8.73 21.43
C LYS A 47 -21.67 9.68 22.57
N ALA A 48 -22.59 10.60 22.87
CA ALA A 48 -22.46 11.58 23.93
C ALA A 48 -23.23 11.11 25.18
N SER A 49 -22.52 10.95 26.28
CA SER A 49 -23.09 10.59 27.58
C SER A 49 -22.96 11.77 28.54
N SER A 50 -24.06 12.28 29.06
CA SER A 50 -24.04 13.32 30.09
C SER A 50 -23.63 12.73 31.44
N LYS A 51 -22.68 13.41 32.10
CA LYS A 51 -22.19 13.01 33.42
C LYS A 51 -23.15 13.50 34.51
N GLY A 52 -24.24 12.76 34.69
CA GLY A 52 -24.92 12.60 35.98
C GLY A 52 -25.91 13.68 36.43
N ASN A 53 -27.20 13.39 36.25
CA ASN A 53 -28.28 13.73 37.18
C ASN A 53 -29.41 12.68 37.06
N ALA A 54 -30.23 12.52 38.10
CA ALA A 54 -31.20 11.42 38.21
C ALA A 54 -32.26 11.33 37.09
N CYS A 55 -32.33 12.34 36.21
CA CYS A 55 -33.24 12.44 35.07
C CYS A 55 -32.52 12.37 33.71
N THR A 56 -31.29 11.85 33.67
CA THR A 56 -30.52 11.85 32.42
C THR A 56 -31.11 10.82 31.44
N ALA A 57 -31.55 11.29 30.28
CA ALA A 57 -31.87 10.42 29.15
C ALA A 57 -30.64 9.56 28.80
N GLY A 58 -30.86 8.41 28.16
CA GLY A 58 -29.76 7.57 27.66
C GLY A 58 -28.79 8.35 26.74
N PRO A 59 -27.66 7.74 26.34
CA PRO A 59 -26.69 8.41 25.49
C PRO A 59 -27.34 8.95 24.22
N ALA A 60 -26.96 10.17 23.84
CA ALA A 60 -27.34 10.78 22.57
C ALA A 60 -26.36 10.35 21.48
N TYR A 61 -26.86 10.17 20.26
CA TYR A 61 -26.06 9.79 19.10
C TYR A 61 -26.13 10.88 18.03
N SER A 62 -25.02 11.16 17.35
CA SER A 62 -25.04 11.94 16.12
C SER A 62 -25.65 11.13 14.96
N ASP A 63 -25.98 11.82 13.88
CA ASP A 63 -26.12 11.17 12.58
C ASP A 63 -24.80 10.46 12.21
N PRO A 64 -24.86 9.30 11.52
CA PRO A 64 -23.68 8.59 11.09
C PRO A 64 -22.98 9.32 9.94
N ALA A 65 -21.66 9.39 10.00
CA ALA A 65 -20.78 9.78 8.90
C ALA A 65 -20.17 8.53 8.28
N GLN A 66 -20.22 8.41 6.96
CA GLN A 66 -19.56 7.31 6.25
C GLN A 66 -18.10 7.69 5.96
N LEU A 67 -17.17 6.80 6.30
CA LEU A 67 -15.81 6.86 5.77
C LEU A 67 -15.83 6.21 4.39
N THR A 68 -15.43 6.98 3.39
CA THR A 68 -15.04 6.43 2.09
C THR A 68 -13.53 6.46 2.07
N VAL A 69 -12.93 5.28 1.93
CA VAL A 69 -11.51 5.18 1.60
C VAL A 69 -11.47 5.36 0.09
N SER A 70 -10.80 6.40 -0.41
CA SER A 70 -10.73 6.57 -1.86
C SER A 70 -9.99 5.36 -2.43
N SER A 71 -10.70 4.65 -3.30
CA SER A 71 -10.19 3.57 -4.13
C SER A 71 -9.42 4.20 -5.31
N ASP A 72 -8.42 5.00 -4.98
CA ASP A 72 -7.54 5.74 -5.90
C ASP A 72 -6.22 6.02 -5.13
N PRO A 73 -5.39 4.98 -4.87
CA PRO A 73 -4.14 5.05 -4.10
C PRO A 73 -3.07 5.94 -4.72
N ASP A 74 -2.99 5.96 -6.05
CA ASP A 74 -2.06 6.79 -6.82
C ASP A 74 -2.51 8.26 -6.95
N ASN A 75 -3.80 8.54 -6.74
CA ASN A 75 -4.42 9.85 -6.90
C ASN A 75 -4.32 10.39 -8.34
N ASP A 76 -4.34 9.49 -9.32
CA ASP A 76 -4.35 9.87 -10.73
C ASP A 76 -5.76 10.33 -11.20
N GLY A 77 -6.78 10.14 -10.35
CA GLY A 77 -8.16 10.53 -10.59
C GLY A 77 -9.02 9.44 -11.24
N ILE A 78 -8.45 8.27 -11.46
CA ILE A 78 -9.08 7.05 -11.93
C ILE A 78 -9.32 6.17 -10.69
N LYS A 79 -10.39 5.37 -10.75
CA LYS A 79 -10.75 4.53 -9.60
C LYS A 79 -10.28 3.14 -9.89
N ASN A 80 -9.77 2.47 -8.87
CA ASN A 80 -9.36 1.06 -8.87
C ASN A 80 -10.34 0.06 -9.50
N SER A 81 -11.61 0.41 -9.63
CA SER A 81 -12.60 -0.42 -10.33
C SER A 81 -12.46 -0.42 -11.85
N VAL A 82 -11.78 0.58 -12.40
CA VAL A 82 -11.57 0.84 -13.84
C VAL A 82 -10.13 1.16 -14.17
N ASP A 83 -9.28 1.33 -13.15
CA ASP A 83 -7.84 1.37 -13.26
C ASP A 83 -7.29 0.01 -13.68
N LEU A 84 -6.18 0.01 -14.40
CA LEU A 84 -5.46 -1.19 -14.82
C LEU A 84 -4.09 -1.31 -14.13
N ASP A 85 -3.66 -0.27 -13.42
CA ASP A 85 -2.42 -0.14 -12.68
C ASP A 85 -2.73 0.75 -11.45
N ASP A 86 -3.39 0.14 -10.47
CA ASP A 86 -4.06 0.79 -9.32
C ASP A 86 -3.14 1.64 -8.41
N ASP A 87 -1.82 1.51 -8.53
CA ASP A 87 -0.83 2.26 -7.76
C ASP A 87 0.24 2.96 -8.63
N ASN A 88 0.14 2.84 -9.96
CA ASN A 88 0.97 3.49 -10.97
C ASN A 88 2.48 3.21 -10.81
N ASP A 89 2.83 1.99 -10.39
CA ASP A 89 4.21 1.50 -10.31
C ASP A 89 4.74 0.97 -11.67
N GLY A 90 3.84 0.76 -12.63
CA GLY A 90 4.14 0.32 -13.99
C GLY A 90 3.97 -1.17 -14.24
N ILE A 91 3.54 -1.94 -13.25
CA ILE A 91 3.06 -3.32 -13.36
C ILE A 91 1.53 -3.25 -13.53
N LEU A 92 0.92 -4.22 -14.22
CA LEU A 92 -0.54 -4.24 -14.35
C LEU A 92 -1.14 -5.03 -13.19
N ASP A 93 -2.32 -4.61 -12.72
CA ASP A 93 -3.18 -5.35 -11.79
C ASP A 93 -3.28 -6.86 -12.12
N THR A 94 -3.27 -7.20 -13.42
CA THR A 94 -3.39 -8.59 -13.89
C THR A 94 -2.11 -9.41 -13.73
N GLU A 95 -0.94 -8.77 -13.79
CA GLU A 95 0.36 -9.41 -13.54
C GLU A 95 0.59 -9.58 -12.03
N GLU A 96 0.13 -8.63 -11.22
CA GLU A 96 0.23 -8.64 -9.75
C GLU A 96 -0.76 -9.59 -9.05
N GLY A 97 -1.35 -10.52 -9.79
CA GLY A 97 -2.30 -11.50 -9.25
C GLY A 97 -3.68 -10.94 -8.89
N GLY A 98 -3.99 -9.71 -9.28
CA GLY A 98 -5.31 -9.08 -9.18
C GLY A 98 -5.75 -8.81 -7.75
N LYS A 99 -7.06 -8.89 -7.51
CA LYS A 99 -7.71 -8.28 -6.34
C LYS A 99 -7.29 -8.81 -4.96
N THR A 100 -6.61 -9.94 -4.89
CA THR A 100 -6.46 -10.69 -3.64
C THR A 100 -5.09 -11.31 -3.42
N LEU A 101 -4.18 -11.27 -4.39
CA LEU A 101 -2.82 -11.71 -4.13
C LEU A 101 -2.16 -10.67 -3.21
N ASP A 102 -1.45 -11.17 -2.21
CA ASP A 102 -0.82 -10.44 -1.11
C ASP A 102 0.39 -11.31 -0.74
N THR A 103 1.55 -10.98 -1.33
CA THR A 103 2.73 -11.85 -1.33
C THR A 103 3.41 -11.86 0.04
N ASP A 104 3.53 -10.72 0.69
CA ASP A 104 4.19 -10.58 2.00
C ASP A 104 3.24 -10.79 3.21
N GLY A 105 1.93 -10.72 2.98
CA GLY A 105 0.89 -10.95 3.98
C GLY A 105 0.65 -9.77 4.94
N ASP A 106 1.00 -8.54 4.55
CA ASP A 106 0.79 -7.33 5.36
C ASP A 106 -0.68 -6.86 5.37
N GLY A 107 -1.49 -7.37 4.44
CA GLY A 107 -2.90 -7.07 4.27
C GLY A 107 -3.23 -6.03 3.20
N ILE A 108 -2.25 -5.59 2.42
CA ILE A 108 -2.36 -4.79 1.20
C ILE A 108 -2.16 -5.75 0.01
N PRO A 109 -3.16 -5.94 -0.86
CA PRO A 109 -2.96 -6.72 -2.08
C PRO A 109 -1.90 -6.08 -2.98
N ASN A 110 -1.07 -6.89 -3.64
CA ASN A 110 0.07 -6.46 -4.47
C ASN A 110 -0.23 -5.28 -5.38
N ARG A 111 -1.36 -5.32 -6.11
CA ARG A 111 -1.90 -4.21 -6.93
C ARG A 111 -2.21 -2.88 -6.22
N LEU A 112 -1.83 -2.72 -4.96
CA LEU A 112 -1.99 -1.53 -4.13
C LEU A 112 -0.74 -1.30 -3.27
N ASP A 113 0.28 -2.14 -3.42
CA ASP A 113 1.48 -2.24 -2.62
C ASP A 113 2.67 -1.95 -3.53
N LEU A 114 3.59 -1.12 -3.05
CA LEU A 114 4.74 -0.70 -3.86
C LEU A 114 6.00 -1.54 -3.56
N ASP A 115 5.88 -2.51 -2.65
CA ASP A 115 6.91 -3.44 -2.16
C ASP A 115 6.21 -4.78 -1.83
N SER A 116 5.71 -5.45 -2.89
CA SER A 116 4.79 -6.60 -2.82
C SER A 116 5.34 -7.77 -2.00
N ASP A 117 6.66 -7.95 -1.97
CA ASP A 117 7.32 -9.02 -1.24
C ASP A 117 7.86 -8.57 0.14
N GLY A 118 7.84 -7.27 0.43
CA GLY A 118 8.20 -6.67 1.71
C GLY A 118 9.71 -6.73 2.02
N ASP A 119 10.57 -6.78 1.00
CA ASP A 119 12.03 -6.86 1.15
C ASP A 119 12.72 -5.49 1.30
N GLY A 120 11.97 -4.42 1.02
CA GLY A 120 12.41 -3.02 1.09
C GLY A 120 12.98 -2.44 -0.21
N CYS A 121 12.90 -3.17 -1.32
CA CYS A 121 13.01 -2.66 -2.67
C CYS A 121 11.61 -2.30 -3.20
N PHE A 122 11.53 -1.44 -4.22
CA PHE A 122 10.23 -1.11 -4.83
C PHE A 122 9.97 -2.04 -6.01
N ASP A 123 8.71 -2.43 -6.18
CA ASP A 123 8.24 -3.30 -7.26
C ASP A 123 8.66 -2.77 -8.64
N ALA A 124 8.50 -1.46 -8.86
CA ALA A 124 8.96 -0.79 -10.09
C ALA A 124 10.48 -0.93 -10.34
N GLU A 125 11.31 -0.94 -9.29
CA GLU A 125 12.75 -1.13 -9.41
C GLU A 125 13.08 -2.59 -9.78
N GLU A 126 12.41 -3.54 -9.13
CA GLU A 126 12.61 -4.98 -9.31
C GLU A 126 12.09 -5.47 -10.65
N ALA A 127 10.96 -4.93 -11.12
CA ALA A 127 10.44 -5.15 -12.47
C ALA A 127 11.35 -4.56 -13.57
N GLY A 128 12.44 -3.88 -13.20
CA GLY A 128 13.44 -3.34 -14.11
C GLY A 128 13.03 -2.02 -14.76
N PHE A 129 12.05 -1.32 -14.19
CA PHE A 129 11.61 -0.02 -14.69
C PHE A 129 12.53 1.09 -14.20
N THR A 130 12.42 2.26 -14.85
CA THR A 130 13.24 3.42 -14.52
C THR A 130 12.39 4.67 -14.54
N GLY A 131 12.78 5.68 -13.76
CA GLY A 131 12.05 6.95 -13.70
C GLY A 131 10.92 6.96 -12.68
N PHE A 132 10.85 5.95 -11.81
CA PHE A 132 10.01 6.00 -10.61
C PHE A 132 10.52 7.05 -9.62
N ASP A 133 9.62 7.54 -8.78
CA ASP A 133 9.90 8.57 -7.79
C ASP A 133 10.37 7.99 -6.45
N SER A 134 10.51 8.84 -5.43
CA SER A 134 10.95 8.42 -4.09
C SER A 134 9.99 7.48 -3.36
N ASP A 135 8.75 7.35 -3.81
CA ASP A 135 7.76 6.45 -3.23
C ASP A 135 7.57 5.15 -4.01
N GLY A 136 8.28 4.94 -5.12
CA GLY A 136 8.20 3.71 -5.94
C GLY A 136 7.31 3.84 -7.17
N ARG A 137 6.59 4.95 -7.36
CA ARG A 137 5.66 5.11 -8.50
C ARG A 137 6.33 5.72 -9.72
N LEU A 138 5.91 5.31 -10.92
CA LEU A 138 6.32 5.99 -12.15
C LEU A 138 5.70 7.39 -12.28
N CYS A 139 4.62 7.65 -11.55
CA CYS A 139 4.06 8.99 -11.41
C CYS A 139 3.07 9.12 -10.23
N ALA A 140 2.92 10.35 -9.72
CA ALA A 140 2.01 10.68 -8.62
C ALA A 140 1.07 11.87 -8.95
N ASP A 141 0.86 12.17 -10.25
CA ASP A 141 0.04 13.29 -10.76
C ASP A 141 -1.27 12.79 -11.36
N SER A 142 -2.38 13.43 -11.00
CA SER A 142 -3.71 13.43 -11.64
C SER A 142 -3.82 13.44 -13.19
N ASN A 143 -2.73 13.53 -13.94
CA ASN A 143 -2.71 13.52 -15.40
C ASN A 143 -1.64 12.59 -15.97
N CYS A 144 -1.12 11.66 -15.15
CA CYS A 144 -0.05 10.80 -15.58
C CYS A 144 -0.54 9.48 -16.19
N ALA A 145 -1.79 9.07 -15.96
CA ALA A 145 -2.40 7.89 -16.56
C ALA A 145 -3.35 8.18 -17.74
N ASP A 146 -3.53 7.19 -18.61
CA ASP A 146 -4.51 7.22 -19.71
C ASP A 146 -5.93 6.91 -19.20
N SER A 147 -6.94 6.92 -20.08
CA SER A 147 -8.34 6.72 -19.64
C SER A 147 -8.65 5.35 -19.02
N ASN A 148 -7.73 4.40 -19.09
CA ASN A 148 -7.82 3.08 -18.48
C ASN A 148 -6.91 2.94 -17.24
N GLY A 149 -6.30 4.02 -16.74
CA GLY A 149 -5.43 3.94 -15.55
C GLY A 149 -3.99 3.54 -15.84
N LYS A 150 -3.59 3.48 -17.11
CA LYS A 150 -2.19 3.13 -17.45
C LYS A 150 -1.30 4.36 -17.48
N VAL A 151 -0.17 4.37 -16.76
CA VAL A 151 0.90 5.36 -16.84
C VAL A 151 1.24 5.70 -18.31
N THR A 152 1.05 6.96 -18.67
CA THR A 152 1.31 7.49 -20.00
C THR A 152 2.81 7.61 -20.27
N GLY A 153 3.24 7.11 -21.44
CA GLY A 153 4.66 7.13 -21.82
C GLY A 153 5.49 5.99 -21.22
N HIS A 154 4.90 5.16 -20.36
CA HIS A 154 5.47 3.88 -19.93
C HIS A 154 5.11 2.75 -20.90
N SER A 155 5.98 1.74 -20.95
CA SER A 155 5.72 0.48 -21.64
C SER A 155 5.55 -0.62 -20.61
N TYR A 156 4.34 -1.17 -20.52
CA TYR A 156 4.02 -2.34 -19.71
C TYR A 156 4.56 -3.60 -20.39
N ALA A 157 5.88 -3.76 -20.34
CA ALA A 157 6.55 -5.01 -20.68
C ALA A 157 6.38 -6.02 -19.54
N ASP A 158 6.62 -7.28 -19.83
CA ASP A 158 6.65 -8.33 -18.81
C ASP A 158 7.68 -7.92 -17.72
N PRO A 159 7.31 -7.99 -16.42
CA PRO A 159 8.23 -7.74 -15.33
C PRO A 159 9.49 -8.61 -15.41
N LEU A 160 10.57 -8.14 -14.80
CA LEU A 160 11.84 -8.85 -14.80
C LEU A 160 11.76 -10.10 -13.91
N ASP A 161 12.20 -11.24 -14.46
CA ASP A 161 12.61 -12.43 -13.72
C ASP A 161 14.12 -12.59 -13.96
N GLY A 162 14.91 -12.00 -13.06
CA GLY A 162 16.34 -11.81 -13.21
C GLY A 162 17.12 -13.12 -13.13
N ASP A 163 16.67 -14.06 -12.29
CA ASP A 163 17.33 -15.33 -12.04
C ASP A 163 16.71 -16.51 -12.81
N ASN A 164 15.60 -16.28 -13.52
CA ASN A 164 14.78 -17.25 -14.26
C ASN A 164 14.18 -18.34 -13.35
N SER A 165 13.77 -18.00 -12.13
CA SER A 165 13.06 -18.90 -11.22
C SER A 165 11.66 -19.25 -11.74
N GLY A 166 11.10 -18.41 -12.60
CA GLY A 166 9.70 -18.45 -13.04
C GLY A 166 8.75 -17.68 -12.12
N THR A 167 9.28 -16.94 -11.15
CA THR A 167 8.58 -15.91 -10.38
C THR A 167 9.24 -14.58 -10.73
N ASP A 168 8.45 -13.54 -10.98
CA ASP A 168 9.00 -12.21 -11.24
C ASP A 168 9.65 -11.64 -9.97
N ASP A 169 10.70 -10.83 -10.13
CA ASP A 169 11.57 -10.38 -9.03
C ASP A 169 10.78 -9.61 -7.96
N TYR A 170 9.81 -8.78 -8.34
CA TYR A 170 8.95 -8.02 -7.40
C TYR A 170 8.04 -8.89 -6.50
N LEU A 171 8.01 -10.20 -6.73
CA LEU A 171 7.27 -11.18 -5.91
C LEU A 171 8.20 -12.09 -5.10
N GLU A 172 9.51 -11.90 -5.18
CA GLU A 172 10.51 -12.78 -4.58
C GLU A 172 11.36 -12.09 -3.53
N PHE A 173 11.09 -12.40 -2.25
CA PHE A 173 11.82 -11.82 -1.11
C PHE A 173 13.33 -11.69 -1.36
N GLY A 174 13.72 -10.49 -1.76
CA GLY A 174 15.09 -10.19 -2.09
C GLY A 174 15.96 -10.04 -0.83
N ASN A 175 17.27 -9.91 -1.05
CA ASN A 175 18.01 -9.02 -0.18
C ASN A 175 18.14 -7.73 -0.99
N SER A 176 17.55 -6.65 -0.50
CA SER A 176 17.87 -5.24 -0.80
C SER A 176 19.36 -4.84 -0.72
N ASN A 177 20.28 -5.81 -0.74
CA ASN A 177 21.67 -5.64 -1.11
C ASN A 177 22.01 -6.53 -2.32
N ASN A 178 21.88 -5.97 -3.52
CA ASN A 178 22.69 -6.38 -4.67
C ASN A 178 24.18 -6.03 -4.39
N TYR A 179 24.77 -6.72 -3.42
CA TYR A 179 26.15 -7.13 -3.44
C TYR A 179 26.12 -8.57 -2.98
N GLU A 180 26.15 -9.50 -3.93
CA GLU A 180 26.27 -10.92 -3.62
C GLU A 180 27.35 -11.11 -2.55
N ARG A 181 26.93 -11.45 -1.33
CA ARG A 181 27.85 -11.95 -0.33
C ARG A 181 28.08 -13.41 -0.69
N SER A 182 28.92 -13.66 -1.69
CA SER A 182 29.51 -14.98 -1.84
C SER A 182 30.26 -15.25 -0.53
N GLU A 183 29.76 -16.16 0.30
CA GLU A 183 30.53 -16.67 1.42
C GLU A 183 31.75 -17.40 0.87
N GLN A 184 32.86 -16.69 0.71
CA GLN A 184 34.14 -17.33 0.54
C GLN A 184 34.82 -17.42 1.89
N SER A 185 34.70 -18.60 2.47
CA SER A 185 35.62 -19.14 3.45
C SER A 185 37.05 -18.73 3.12
N GLY A 186 37.64 -17.92 3.98
CA GLY A 186 39.08 -17.86 4.18
C GLY A 186 39.84 -16.82 3.35
N ASP A 187 40.49 -15.93 4.10
CA ASP A 187 41.73 -15.23 3.80
C ASP A 187 41.62 -13.74 3.42
N TYR A 188 42.34 -12.94 4.21
CA TYR A 188 42.39 -11.49 4.11
C TYR A 188 43.54 -11.11 3.16
N ARG A 189 43.23 -10.47 2.03
CA ARG A 189 43.86 -9.24 1.49
C ARG A 189 43.71 -9.16 -0.03
N GLU A 190 43.49 -7.91 -0.47
CA GLU A 190 43.37 -7.42 -1.86
C GLU A 190 41.97 -7.56 -2.49
N ARG A 191 41.22 -6.45 -2.48
CA ARG A 191 39.96 -6.31 -3.21
C ARG A 191 40.27 -5.85 -4.62
N ILE A 192 39.94 -6.68 -5.61
CA ILE A 192 39.86 -6.28 -7.01
C ILE A 192 38.38 -6.19 -7.35
N PHE A 193 37.93 -5.02 -7.80
CA PHE A 193 36.56 -4.81 -8.27
C PHE A 193 36.51 -5.12 -9.78
N TYR A 194 35.52 -5.90 -10.21
CA TYR A 194 35.25 -6.17 -11.63
C TYR A 194 33.98 -5.43 -12.04
N HIS A 195 34.00 -4.81 -13.22
CA HIS A 195 32.84 -4.23 -13.88
C HIS A 195 32.60 -4.98 -15.21
N THR A 196 31.33 -5.16 -15.59
CA THR A 196 30.88 -6.04 -16.69
C THR A 196 31.25 -5.54 -18.09
N ASP A 197 31.90 -4.38 -18.21
CA ASP A 197 32.35 -3.78 -19.48
C ASP A 197 33.84 -4.05 -19.79
N GLY A 198 34.52 -4.86 -18.97
CA GLY A 198 35.85 -5.38 -19.29
C GLY A 198 36.98 -4.35 -19.33
N LYS A 199 36.84 -3.21 -18.64
CA LYS A 199 37.92 -2.22 -18.52
C LYS A 199 38.33 -2.00 -17.07
N TYR A 200 39.62 -2.23 -16.80
CA TYR A 200 40.25 -1.98 -15.51
C TYR A 200 40.74 -0.54 -15.41
N TYR A 201 40.45 0.13 -14.28
CA TYR A 201 41.18 1.33 -13.86
C TYR A 201 41.75 1.11 -12.45
N TYR A 202 42.99 1.57 -12.28
CA TYR A 202 43.83 1.45 -11.10
C TYR A 202 43.45 2.43 -9.98
#